data_AF-A0A401TJ96-F1
#
_entry.id   AF-A0A401TJ96-F1
#
_cell.length_a   1.000
_cell.length_b   1.000
_cell.length_c   1.000
_cell.angle_alpha   90.00
_cell.angle_beta   90.00
_cell.angle_gamma   90.00
#
_symmetry.space_group_name_H-M   'P 1'
#
loop_
_entity.id
_entity.type
_entity.pdbx_description
1 polymer ?
#
loop_
_entity_poly.entity_id
_entity_poly.type
_entity_poly.pdbx_seq_one_letter_code
_entity_poly.pdbx_strand_id
1 'polypeptide(L)'
;DIQKKLQKIDGWSEKQMEELLREAQIVYVKREDKKQKQKAQMMVAAVDEITKRRLGSGDNKKDKDRGGHKRQRLDIRRRRQQAGCYHCGKVGHFKRECPGLTRERETVSLMKFDEE
;
A
#
# COMPACT_ATOMS: atom_id res chain seq x y z
N ASP A 1 46.99 -4.23 58.20
CA ASP A 1 45.97 -4.12 57.14
C ASP A 1 46.59 -4.39 55.76
N ILE A 2 47.09 -5.61 55.56
CA ILE A 2 47.65 -6.07 54.28
C ILE A 2 46.70 -7.11 53.67
N GLN A 3 46.06 -7.93 54.50
CA GLN A 3 45.06 -8.89 54.08
C GLN A 3 43.88 -8.24 53.33
N LYS A 4 43.36 -7.09 53.79
CA LYS A 4 42.32 -6.34 53.03
C LYS A 4 42.79 -5.84 51.67
N LYS A 5 44.09 -5.52 51.52
CA LYS A 5 44.67 -5.10 50.24
C LYS A 5 44.84 -6.29 49.30
N LEU A 6 45.28 -7.44 49.82
CA LEU A 6 45.38 -8.70 49.06
C LEU A 6 44.00 -9.17 48.58
N GLN A 7 42.99 -9.13 49.44
CA GLN A 7 41.61 -9.50 49.08
C GLN A 7 41.01 -8.59 48.00
N LYS A 8 41.43 -7.32 47.93
CA LYS A 8 41.04 -6.39 46.86
C LYS A 8 41.72 -6.71 45.53
N ILE A 9 42.94 -7.23 45.53
CA ILE A 9 43.70 -7.58 44.32
C ILE A 9 43.20 -8.92 43.75
N ASP A 10 42.88 -9.89 44.61
CA ASP A 10 42.34 -11.19 44.19
C ASP A 10 41.01 -11.06 43.43
N GLY A 11 40.16 -10.11 43.82
CA GLY A 11 38.87 -9.88 43.14
C GLY A 11 38.95 -9.22 41.75
N TRP A 12 40.14 -8.77 41.32
CA TRP A 12 40.35 -8.06 40.05
C TRP A 12 40.79 -8.97 38.90
N SER A 13 41.35 -10.15 39.18
CA SER A 13 41.93 -11.03 38.15
C SER A 13 40.88 -11.88 37.42
N GLU A 14 39.92 -12.44 38.14
CA GLU A 14 38.96 -13.41 37.58
C GLU A 14 37.94 -12.75 36.64
N LYS A 15 37.41 -11.58 37.02
CA LYS A 15 36.41 -10.87 36.22
C LYS A 15 36.98 -10.34 34.89
N GLN A 16 38.25 -9.92 34.88
CA GLN A 16 38.93 -9.48 33.65
C GLN A 16 39.19 -10.65 32.70
N MET A 17 39.61 -11.81 33.22
CA MET A 17 39.88 -12.97 32.38
C MET A 17 38.59 -13.51 31.75
N GLU A 18 37.52 -13.60 32.52
CA GLU A 18 36.23 -14.02 31.99
C GLU A 18 35.65 -13.03 30.97
N GLU A 19 35.83 -11.72 31.19
CA GLU A 19 35.36 -10.69 30.26
C GLU A 19 36.12 -10.73 28.93
N LEU A 20 37.44 -10.92 28.98
CA LEU A 20 38.29 -11.18 27.81
C LEU A 20 37.88 -12.45 27.06
N LEU A 21 37.59 -13.54 27.79
CA LEU A 21 37.14 -14.79 27.20
C LEU A 21 35.74 -14.67 26.57
N ARG A 22 34.81 -13.95 27.22
CA ARG A 22 33.47 -13.65 26.68
C ARG A 22 33.58 -12.83 25.40
N GLU A 23 34.41 -11.79 25.38
CA GLU A 23 34.60 -10.97 24.18
C GLU A 23 35.25 -11.75 23.03
N ALA A 24 36.25 -12.60 23.32
CA ALA A 24 36.84 -13.49 22.34
C ALA A 24 35.82 -14.48 21.74
N GLN A 25 34.96 -15.08 22.58
CA GLN A 25 33.86 -15.94 22.12
C GLN A 25 32.86 -15.17 21.24
N ILE A 26 32.46 -13.96 21.65
CA ILE A 26 31.55 -13.11 20.88
C ILE A 26 32.12 -12.78 19.50
N VAL A 27 33.41 -12.42 19.42
CA VAL A 27 34.08 -12.12 18.14
C VAL A 27 34.17 -13.36 17.25
N TYR A 28 34.46 -14.53 17.83
CA TYR A 28 34.53 -15.79 17.10
C TYR A 28 33.17 -16.17 16.48
N VAL A 29 32.11 -16.17 17.27
CA VAL A 29 30.74 -16.48 16.81
C VAL A 29 30.29 -15.48 15.74
N LYS A 30 30.50 -14.17 15.98
CA LYS A 30 30.18 -13.11 15.00
C LYS A 30 30.94 -13.25 13.67
N ARG A 31 32.13 -13.86 13.67
CA ARG A 31 32.94 -14.07 12.45
C ARG A 31 32.37 -15.17 11.57
N GLU A 32 31.89 -16.25 12.17
CA GLU A 32 31.26 -17.35 11.45
C GLU A 32 29.86 -16.97 10.95
N ASP A 33 29.09 -16.23 11.75
CA ASP A 33 27.78 -15.71 11.35
C ASP A 33 27.85 -14.81 10.12
N LYS A 34 28.88 -13.96 10.01
CA LYS A 34 29.08 -13.09 8.83
C LYS A 34 29.34 -13.91 7.56
N LYS A 35 30.17 -14.96 7.64
CA LYS A 35 30.43 -15.85 6.50
C LYS A 35 29.19 -16.65 6.11
N GLN A 36 28.46 -17.18 7.11
CA GLN A 36 27.24 -17.94 6.87
C GLN A 36 26.14 -17.07 6.28
N LYS A 37 25.98 -15.84 6.78
CA LYS A 37 25.05 -14.84 6.24
C LYS A 37 25.38 -14.50 4.79
N GLN A 38 26.66 -14.35 4.44
CA GLN A 38 27.07 -14.10 3.06
C GLN A 38 26.78 -15.30 2.15
N LYS A 39 27.07 -16.53 2.60
CA LYS A 39 26.71 -17.76 1.87
C LYS A 39 25.20 -17.87 1.66
N ALA A 40 24.41 -17.63 2.70
CA ALA A 40 22.95 -17.63 2.63
C ALA A 40 22.44 -16.54 1.68
N GLN A 41 23.00 -15.32 1.74
CA GLN A 41 22.65 -14.23 0.83
C GLN A 41 22.92 -14.59 -0.63
N MET A 42 24.04 -15.26 -0.93
CA MET A 42 24.32 -15.77 -2.27
C MET A 42 23.29 -16.82 -2.73
N MET A 43 22.89 -17.73 -1.84
CA MET A 43 21.85 -18.72 -2.17
C MET A 43 20.48 -18.07 -2.41
N VAL A 44 20.09 -17.09 -1.57
CA VAL A 44 18.85 -16.32 -1.74
C VAL A 44 18.87 -15.55 -3.05
N ALA A 45 19.99 -14.89 -3.38
CA ALA A 45 20.13 -14.17 -4.65
C ALA A 45 20.02 -15.10 -5.86
N ALA A 46 20.60 -16.30 -5.80
CA ALA A 46 20.47 -17.29 -6.86
C ALA A 46 19.01 -17.77 -7.04
N VAL A 47 18.29 -17.98 -5.93
CA VAL A 47 16.86 -18.34 -5.96
C VAL A 47 16.02 -17.19 -6.51
N ASP A 48 16.28 -15.95 -6.10
CA ASP A 48 15.60 -14.73 -6.58
C ASP A 48 15.77 -14.55 -8.10
N GLU A 49 16.95 -14.84 -8.65
CA GLU A 49 17.18 -14.83 -10.09
C GLU A 49 16.41 -15.94 -10.82
N ILE A 50 16.31 -17.14 -10.22
CA ILE A 50 15.52 -18.24 -10.80
C ILE A 50 14.01 -17.92 -10.75
N THR A 51 13.50 -17.34 -9.65
CA THR A 51 12.09 -16.96 -9.53
C THR A 51 11.75 -15.82 -10.48
N LYS A 52 12.60 -14.80 -10.63
CA LYS A 52 12.45 -13.74 -11.65
C LYS A 52 12.38 -14.30 -13.06
N ARG A 53 13.17 -15.33 -13.39
CA ARG A 53 13.12 -15.98 -14.71
C ARG A 53 11.89 -16.83 -14.90
N ARG A 54 11.46 -17.58 -13.87
CA ARG A 54 10.21 -18.37 -13.91
C ARG A 54 8.96 -17.50 -14.01
N LEU A 55 9.00 -16.30 -13.42
CA LEU A 55 7.92 -15.31 -13.45
C LEU A 55 8.13 -14.24 -14.54
N GLY A 56 9.19 -14.35 -15.33
CA GLY A 56 9.59 -13.34 -16.31
C GLY A 56 8.77 -13.42 -17.58
N SER A 57 7.58 -12.81 -17.58
CA SER A 57 6.92 -12.23 -18.77
C SER A 57 5.62 -11.54 -18.39
N GLY A 58 5.69 -10.26 -17.98
CA GLY A 58 4.49 -9.51 -17.64
C GLY A 58 4.64 -8.01 -17.41
N ASP A 59 5.84 -7.49 -17.13
CA ASP A 59 6.01 -6.03 -16.94
C ASP A 59 6.21 -5.31 -18.28
N ASN A 60 5.20 -5.43 -19.14
CA ASN A 60 4.92 -4.40 -20.13
C ASN A 60 4.06 -3.33 -19.45
N LYS A 61 4.61 -2.69 -18.40
CA LYS A 61 4.04 -1.47 -17.83
C LYS A 61 4.35 -0.33 -18.80
N LYS A 62 3.69 -0.38 -19.96
CA LYS A 62 3.38 0.83 -20.71
C LYS A 62 2.64 1.72 -19.72
N ASP A 63 3.31 2.76 -19.24
CA ASP A 63 2.71 3.97 -18.74
C ASP A 63 1.76 4.53 -19.83
N LYS A 64 0.58 3.93 -19.94
CA LYS A 64 -0.54 4.39 -20.77
C LYS A 64 -1.63 5.06 -19.94
N ASP A 65 -1.35 5.37 -18.67
CA ASP A 65 -2.29 6.06 -17.78
C ASP A 65 -1.96 7.53 -17.50
N ARG A 66 -1.49 8.24 -18.53
CA ARG A 66 -1.70 9.71 -18.59
C ARG A 66 -2.75 10.15 -19.62
N GLY A 67 -3.49 9.23 -20.24
CA GLY A 67 -4.43 9.57 -21.32
C GLY A 67 -5.80 8.89 -21.31
N GLY A 68 -6.02 7.83 -20.53
CA GLY A 68 -7.24 7.01 -20.59
C GLY A 68 -8.47 7.66 -19.95
N HIS A 69 -8.32 8.24 -18.76
CA HIS A 69 -9.45 8.80 -18.01
C HIS A 69 -10.03 10.09 -18.61
N LYS A 70 -9.26 10.87 -19.38
CA LYS A 70 -9.78 12.09 -20.04
C LYS A 70 -10.74 11.77 -21.19
N ARG A 71 -10.46 10.71 -21.97
CA ARG A 71 -11.31 10.30 -23.10
C ARG A 71 -12.67 9.81 -22.61
N GLN A 72 -12.68 8.88 -21.65
CA GLN A 72 -13.92 8.37 -21.05
C GLN A 72 -14.80 9.47 -20.44
N ARG A 73 -14.23 10.46 -19.75
CA ARG A 73 -15.02 11.53 -19.10
C ARG A 73 -15.66 12.50 -20.12
N LEU A 74 -14.98 12.76 -21.24
CA LEU A 74 -15.55 13.54 -22.35
C LEU A 74 -16.65 12.76 -23.06
N ASP A 75 -16.45 11.46 -23.29
CA ASP A 75 -17.44 10.57 -23.91
C ASP A 75 -18.69 10.41 -23.03
N ILE A 76 -18.53 10.26 -21.71
CA ILE A 76 -19.67 10.20 -20.77
C ILE A 76 -20.43 11.53 -20.76
N ARG A 77 -19.74 12.69 -20.73
CA ARG A 77 -20.41 14.00 -20.78
C ARG A 77 -21.14 14.22 -22.10
N ARG A 78 -20.53 13.87 -23.23
CA ARG A 78 -21.16 13.96 -24.56
C ARG A 78 -22.37 13.04 -24.66
N ARG A 79 -22.27 11.79 -24.18
CA ARG A 79 -23.41 10.86 -24.12
C ARG A 79 -24.51 11.40 -23.20
N ARG A 80 -24.16 12.02 -22.08
CA ARG A 80 -25.11 12.64 -21.15
C ARG A 80 -25.87 13.81 -21.79
N GLN A 81 -25.19 14.61 -22.61
CA GLN A 81 -25.80 15.72 -23.36
C GLN A 81 -26.67 15.24 -24.53
N GLN A 82 -26.30 14.12 -25.15
CA GLN A 82 -27.05 13.50 -26.24
C GLN A 82 -28.19 12.59 -25.76
N ALA A 83 -28.21 12.23 -24.47
CA ALA A 83 -29.28 11.43 -23.89
C ALA A 83 -30.58 12.25 -23.83
N GLY A 84 -31.65 11.68 -24.40
CA GLY A 84 -33.01 12.19 -24.32
C GLY A 84 -33.64 11.93 -22.95
N CYS A 85 -34.47 12.86 -22.50
CA CYS A 85 -35.33 12.67 -21.34
C CYS A 85 -36.37 11.58 -21.65
N TYR A 86 -36.43 10.54 -20.81
CA TYR A 86 -37.37 9.43 -20.97
C TYR A 86 -38.85 9.80 -20.76
N HIS A 87 -39.17 11.04 -20.38
CA HIS A 87 -40.55 11.50 -20.16
C HIS A 87 -41.02 12.47 -21.26
N CYS A 88 -40.20 13.43 -21.68
CA CYS A 88 -40.58 14.40 -22.73
C CYS A 88 -39.81 14.24 -24.06
N GLY A 89 -38.86 13.30 -24.14
CA GLY A 89 -38.06 13.02 -25.33
C GLY A 89 -36.94 14.03 -25.65
N LYS A 90 -36.89 15.18 -24.97
CA LYS A 90 -35.91 16.26 -25.25
C LYS A 90 -34.53 15.91 -24.70
N VAL A 91 -33.47 16.20 -25.45
CA VAL A 91 -32.08 15.94 -25.06
C VAL A 91 -31.53 16.96 -24.06
N GLY A 92 -30.48 16.59 -23.33
CA GLY A 92 -29.75 17.47 -22.41
C GLY A 92 -30.15 17.37 -20.93
N HIS A 93 -31.24 16.66 -20.60
CA HIS A 93 -31.67 16.39 -19.22
C HIS A 93 -32.26 14.98 -19.08
N PHE A 94 -32.22 14.42 -17.86
CA PHE A 94 -32.89 13.14 -17.56
C PHE A 94 -34.29 13.38 -17.00
N LYS A 95 -35.09 12.30 -16.90
CA LYS A 95 -36.45 12.31 -16.31
C LYS A 95 -36.52 13.08 -14.99
N ARG A 96 -35.50 12.96 -14.12
CA ARG A 96 -35.43 13.63 -12.82
C ARG A 96 -35.30 15.16 -12.89
N GLU A 97 -34.74 15.66 -13.98
CA GLU A 97 -34.47 17.09 -14.23
C GLU A 97 -35.46 17.65 -15.27
N CYS A 98 -36.55 16.92 -15.57
CA CYS A 98 -37.51 17.33 -16.58
C CYS A 98 -38.45 18.42 -16.06
N PRO A 99 -38.52 19.59 -16.73
CA PRO A 99 -39.40 20.69 -16.30
C PRO A 99 -40.90 20.38 -16.46
N GLY A 100 -41.25 19.33 -17.21
CA GLY A 100 -42.64 18.84 -17.26
C GLY A 100 -43.09 18.17 -15.96
N LEU A 101 -42.18 17.45 -15.30
CA LEU A 101 -42.48 16.72 -14.07
C LEU A 101 -42.67 17.64 -12.85
N THR A 102 -42.01 18.80 -12.82
CA THR A 102 -42.23 19.79 -11.75
C THR A 102 -43.61 20.40 -11.86
N ARG A 103 -44.08 20.70 -13.08
CA ARG A 103 -45.43 21.22 -13.32
C ARG A 103 -46.50 20.19 -12.95
N GLU A 104 -46.33 18.94 -13.34
CA GLU A 104 -47.25 17.86 -12.94
C GLU A 104 -47.25 17.65 -11.42
N ARG A 105 -46.09 17.72 -10.76
CA ARG A 105 -46.00 17.60 -9.29
C ARG A 105 -46.64 18.77 -8.57
N GLU A 106 -46.48 19.99 -9.09
CA GLU A 106 -47.12 21.20 -8.57
C GLU A 106 -48.65 21.13 -8.74
N THR A 107 -49.15 20.69 -9.90
CA THR A 107 -50.60 20.50 -10.11
C THR A 107 -51.17 19.39 -9.25
N VAL A 108 -50.46 18.27 -9.08
CA VAL A 108 -50.88 17.17 -8.19
C VAL A 108 -50.83 17.59 -6.73
N SER A 109 -49.89 18.47 -6.34
CA SER A 109 -49.85 19.03 -4.99
C SER A 109 -50.97 20.03 -4.74
N LEU A 110 -51.39 20.80 -5.75
CA LEU A 110 -52.54 21.70 -5.65
C LEU A 110 -53.87 20.94 -5.56
N MET A 111 -53.99 19.81 -6.27
CA MET A 111 -55.20 18.97 -6.25
C MET A 111 -55.37 18.13 -4.97
N LYS A 112 -54.39 18.14 -4.04
CA LYS A 112 -54.43 17.33 -2.81
C LYS A 112 -54.86 18.09 -1.55
N PHE A 113 -55.33 19.32 -1.68
CA PHE A 113 -55.85 20.12 -0.57
C PHE A 113 -57.38 20.17 -0.50
N ASP A 114 -58.11 19.46 -1.37
CA ASP A 114 -59.58 19.43 -1.40
C ASP A 114 -60.19 18.09 -0.92
N GLU A 115 -59.44 17.27 -0.18
CA GLU A 115 -59.98 16.08 0.53
C GLU A 115 -59.69 16.17 2.04
N GLU A 116 -60.29 17.17 2.70
CA GLU A 116 -60.63 17.11 4.13
C GLU A 116 -62.15 17.20 4.30
#